data_AF-A0A5C2RPD4-F1
#
_entry.id   AF-A0A5C2RPD4-F1
#
_cell.length_a   1.000
_cell.length_b   1.000
_cell.length_c   1.000
_cell.angle_alpha   90.00
_cell.angle_beta   90.00
_cell.angle_gamma   90.00
#
_symmetry.space_group_name_H-M   'P 1'
#
loop_
_entity.id
_entity.type
_entity.pdbx_description
1 polymer ?
#
loop_
_entity_poly.entity_id
_entity_poly.type
_entity_poly.pdbx_seq_one_letter_code
_entity_poly.pdbx_strand_id
1 'polypeptide(L)' 'LLCPATSTDVERAFSRGRLTVSRLRHSLGDASVRASTLLGSWSRIPDLVAEREVIAHLR' A
#
# COMPACT_ATOMS: atom_id res chain seq x y z
N LEU A 1 23.25 -10.84 4.29
CA LEU A 1 22.31 -11.32 5.34
C LEU A 1 21.21 -10.27 5.56
N LEU A 2 20.39 -10.01 4.55
CA LEU A 2 19.23 -9.12 4.62
C LEU A 2 18.04 -9.88 4.04
N CYS A 3 17.62 -10.93 4.74
CA CYS A 3 16.30 -11.51 4.49
C CYS A 3 15.42 -10.97 5.63
N PRO A 4 14.72 -9.84 5.44
CA PRO A 4 13.75 -9.40 6.43
C PRO A 4 12.73 -10.52 6.62
N ALA A 5 12.07 -10.58 7.78
CA ALA A 5 10.95 -11.49 7.99
C ALA A 5 9.77 -11.07 7.09
N THR A 6 9.85 -11.44 5.82
CA THR A 6 8.99 -10.95 4.73
C THR A 6 7.52 -11.28 4.97
N SER A 7 7.23 -12.38 5.68
CA SER A 7 5.86 -12.78 6.01
C SER A 7 5.14 -11.70 6.83
N THR A 8 5.75 -11.20 7.89
CA THR A 8 5.08 -10.27 8.83
C THR A 8 4.85 -8.89 8.21
N ASP A 9 5.77 -8.40 7.38
CA ASP A 9 5.59 -7.12 6.69
C ASP A 9 4.49 -7.19 5.63
N VAL A 10 4.40 -8.31 4.91
CA VAL A 10 3.32 -8.59 3.95
C VAL A 10 1.98 -8.69 4.68
N GLU A 11 1.88 -9.45 5.77
CA GLU A 11 0.66 -9.54 6.59
C GLU A 11 0.23 -8.18 7.17
N ARG A 12 1.19 -7.36 7.60
CA ARG A 12 0.92 -6.01 8.12
C ARG A 12 0.44 -5.08 7.01
N ALA A 13 0.96 -5.20 5.79
CA ALA A 13 0.46 -4.46 4.63
C ALA A 13 -0.99 -4.84 4.32
N PHE A 14 -1.32 -6.14 4.29
CA PHE A 14 -2.69 -6.62 4.10
C PHE A 14 -3.64 -6.17 5.22
N SER A 15 -3.21 -6.25 6.48
CA SER A 15 -4.00 -5.83 7.64
C SER A 15 -4.33 -4.34 7.60
N ARG A 16 -3.35 -3.49 7.26
CA ARG A 16 -3.58 -2.03 7.12
C ARG A 16 -4.37 -1.70 5.84
N GLY A 17 -4.19 -2.47 4.78
CA GLY A 17 -4.92 -2.34 3.51
C GLY A 17 -6.33 -2.96 3.52
N ARG A 18 -6.84 -3.46 4.65
CA ARG A 18 -8.11 -4.22 4.75
C ARG A 18 -9.32 -3.50 4.13
N LEU A 19 -9.35 -2.17 4.17
CA LEU A 19 -10.41 -1.40 3.54
C LEU A 19 -10.39 -1.60 2.01
N THR A 20 -9.23 -1.41 1.39
CA THR A 20 -9.02 -1.49 -0.05
C THR A 20 -9.02 -2.94 -0.55
N VAL A 21 -8.40 -3.85 0.19
CA VAL A 21 -8.21 -5.27 -0.19
C VAL A 21 -9.44 -6.13 0.12
N SER A 22 -10.20 -5.87 1.18
CA SER A 22 -11.33 -6.75 1.55
C SER A 22 -12.69 -6.10 1.33
N ARG A 23 -12.84 -4.80 1.59
CA ARG A 23 -14.14 -4.11 1.47
C ARG A 23 -14.37 -3.55 0.07
N LEU A 24 -13.35 -2.92 -0.53
CA LEU A 24 -13.47 -2.25 -1.82
C LEU A 24 -12.92 -3.07 -3.00
N ARG A 25 -12.36 -4.27 -2.79
CA ARG A 25 -11.88 -5.12 -3.91
C ARG A 25 -12.96 -5.49 -4.92
N HIS A 26 -14.22 -5.52 -4.49
CA HIS A 26 -15.35 -5.81 -5.36
C HIS A 26 -15.76 -4.60 -6.20
N SER A 27 -15.31 -3.40 -5.81
CA SER A 27 -15.52 -2.13 -6.50
C SER A 27 -14.24 -1.56 -7.13
N LEU A 28 -13.09 -2.20 -6.93
CA LEU A 28 -11.78 -1.79 -7.43
C LEU A 28 -11.18 -2.93 -8.25
N GLY A 29 -10.66 -2.63 -9.44
CA GLY A 29 -9.97 -3.64 -10.23
C GLY A 29 -8.68 -4.12 -9.54
N ASP A 30 -8.26 -5.34 -9.87
CA ASP A 30 -7.02 -5.98 -9.39
C ASP A 30 -5.79 -5.05 -9.45
N ALA A 31 -5.65 -4.29 -10.54
CA ALA A 31 -4.57 -3.34 -10.71
C ALA A 31 -4.60 -2.22 -9.65
N SER A 32 -5.78 -1.69 -9.34
CA SER A 32 -5.97 -0.65 -8.32
C SER A 32 -5.67 -1.18 -6.91
N VAL A 33 -6.07 -2.42 -6.61
CA VAL A 33 -5.77 -3.08 -5.34
C VAL A 33 -4.26 -3.28 -5.17
N ARG A 34 -3.55 -3.76 -6.19
CA ARG A 34 -2.09 -3.93 -6.16
C ARG A 34 -1.37 -2.59 -6.02
N ALA A 35 -1.74 -1.58 -6.82
CA ALA A 35 -1.14 -0.26 -6.77
C ALA A 35 -1.29 0.39 -5.39
N SER A 36 -2.49 0.30 -4.80
CA SER A 36 -2.76 0.84 -3.45
C SER A 36 -1.95 0.13 -2.37
N THR A 37 -1.77 -1.20 -2.50
CA THR A 37 -0.98 -2.00 -1.55
C THR A 37 0.51 -1.63 -1.61
N LEU A 38 1.07 -1.48 -2.82
CA LEU A 38 2.46 -1.06 -3.00
C LEU A 38 2.67 0.37 -2.50
N LEU A 39 1.80 1.30 -2.88
CA LEU A 39 1.89 2.70 -2.47
C LEU A 39 1.84 2.84 -0.94
N GLY A 40 0.93 2.11 -0.27
CA GLY A 40 0.83 2.11 1.20
C GLY A 40 1.98 1.37 1.93
N SER A 41 2.75 0.56 1.22
CA SER A 41 4.01 0.00 1.72
C SER A 41 5.14 1.02 1.58
N TRP A 42 5.26 1.64 0.41
CA TRP A 42 6.29 2.63 0.09
C TRP A 42 6.17 3.91 0.90
N SER A 43 4.96 4.36 1.24
CA SER A 43 4.77 5.55 2.09
C SER A 43 5.37 5.43 3.49
N ARG A 44 5.75 4.22 3.93
CA ARG A 44 6.43 4.00 5.22
C ARG A 44 7.94 4.18 5.15
N ILE A 45 8.49 4.25 3.93
CA ILE A 45 9.91 4.46 3.71
C ILE A 45 10.12 5.97 3.59
N PRO A 46 10.86 6.60 4.51
CA PRO A 46 11.12 8.04 4.46
C PRO A 46 11.66 8.46 3.09
N ASP A 47 11.15 9.58 2.59
CA ASP A 47 11.57 10.21 1.32
C ASP A 47 11.35 9.37 0.04
N LEU A 48 10.76 8.17 0.14
CA LEU A 48 10.49 7.32 -1.03
C LEU A 48 9.26 7.80 -1.81
N VAL A 49 8.26 8.36 -1.13
CA VAL A 49 7.03 8.87 -1.73
C VAL A 49 6.93 10.36 -1.45
N ALA A 50 6.81 11.17 -2.51
CA ALA A 50 6.52 12.59 -2.41
C ALA A 50 5.05 12.80 -2.00
N GLU A 51 4.71 12.51 -0.73
CA GLU A 51 3.33 12.51 -0.24
C GLU A 51 2.60 13.82 -0.54
N ARG A 52 3.31 14.96 -0.45
CA ARG A 52 2.74 16.29 -0.73
C ARG A 52 2.25 16.41 -2.17
N GLU A 53 3.00 15.89 -3.13
CA GLU A 53 2.65 15.90 -4.55
C GLU A 53 1.50 14.91 -4.82
N VAL A 54 1.60 13.70 -4.25
CA VAL A 54 0.53 12.68 -4.37
C VAL A 54 -0.80 13.20 -3.84
N ILE A 55 -0.81 13.84 -2.67
CA ILE A 55 -2.03 14.44 -2.09
C ILE A 55 -2.57 15.58 -2.96
N ALA A 56 -1.68 16.38 -3.59
CA ALA A 56 -2.10 17.46 -4.48
C ALA A 56 -2.84 16.94 -5.73
N HIS A 57 -2.50 15.74 -6.21
CA HIS A 57 -3.15 15.10 -7.36
C HIS A 57 -4.42 14.29 -7.02
N LEU A 58 -4.75 14.11 -5.74
CA LEU A 58 -5.95 13.38 -5.28
C LEU A 58 -7.13 14.29 -4.91
N ARG A 59 -7.00 15.61 -5.11
CA ARG A 59 -8.09 16.59 -5.01
C ARG A 59 -8.74 16.83 -6.36
#